data_AF-A0A6A3MRN7-F1
#
_entry.id   AF-A0A6A3MRN7-F1
#
_cell.length_a   1.000
_cell.length_b   1.000
_cell.length_c   1.000
_cell.angle_alpha   90.00
_cell.angle_beta   90.00
_cell.angle_gamma   90.00
#
_symmetry.space_group_name_H-M   'P 1'
#
loop_
_entity.id
_entity.type
_entity.pdbx_description
1 polymer ?
#
loop_
_entity_poly.entity_id
_entity_poly.type
_entity_poly.pdbx_seq_one_letter_code
_entity_poly.pdbx_strand_id
1 'polypeptide(L)'
;MSASVGHASQTPPESQYVDGSSVKVEYYYNHLIGNTALRLTEDAGEFQDLITWEQLSKLARYSLNHTDWDDTLFNAAGVKMPLKDGVFEELLEKAWPF
;
A
#
# COMPACT_ATOMS: atom_id res chain seq x y z
N MET A 1 -5.66 -0.71 4.38
CA MET A 1 -4.33 -0.05 4.42
C MET A 1 -3.27 -1.08 4.79
N SER A 2 -2.09 -1.08 4.16
CA SER A 2 -1.00 -1.98 4.56
C SER A 2 -0.50 -1.62 5.97
N ALA A 3 -0.67 -2.52 6.93
CA ALA A 3 -0.42 -2.33 8.35
C ALA A 3 0.67 -3.30 8.82
N SER A 4 1.86 -3.15 8.25
CA SER A 4 3.02 -4.02 8.50
C SER A 4 2.79 -5.45 8.00
N VAL A 5 2.39 -6.39 8.86
CA VAL A 5 2.23 -7.82 8.49
C VAL A 5 0.86 -8.10 7.84
N GLY A 6 -0.08 -7.16 7.89
CA GLY A 6 -1.45 -7.36 7.41
C GLY A 6 -2.11 -6.10 6.86
N HIS A 7 -3.44 -6.09 6.83
CA HIS A 7 -4.22 -4.94 6.37
C HIS A 7 -5.10 -4.42 7.51
N ALA A 8 -5.01 -3.12 7.78
CA ALA A 8 -5.96 -2.41 8.63
C ALA A 8 -7.15 -1.95 7.77
N SER A 9 -8.37 -2.19 8.25
CA SER A 9 -9.63 -1.79 7.61
C SER A 9 -10.49 -1.00 8.58
N GLN A 10 -11.32 -0.11 8.05
CA GLN A 10 -12.33 0.61 8.80
C GLN A 10 -13.53 0.85 7.88
N THR A 11 -14.69 0.33 8.28
CA THR A 11 -15.91 0.32 7.46
C THR A 11 -17.13 0.70 8.31
N PRO A 12 -17.76 1.88 8.07
CA PRO A 12 -17.29 2.96 7.22
C PRO A 12 -16.09 3.70 7.84
N PRO A 13 -15.26 4.41 7.04
CA PRO A 13 -14.27 5.34 7.57
C PRO A 13 -14.95 6.44 8.40
N GLU A 14 -14.39 6.75 9.57
CA GLU A 14 -14.82 7.91 10.35
C GLU A 14 -14.57 9.22 9.59
N SER A 15 -15.47 10.19 9.74
CA SER A 15 -15.41 11.46 9.01
C SER A 15 -14.13 12.26 9.31
N GLN A 16 -13.56 12.12 10.51
CA GLN A 16 -12.32 12.79 10.88
C GLN A 16 -11.11 12.34 10.05
N TYR A 17 -11.18 11.19 9.39
CA TYR A 17 -10.13 10.65 8.50
C TYR A 17 -10.39 10.92 7.02
N VAL A 18 -11.43 11.69 6.68
CA VAL A 18 -11.83 11.96 5.28
C VAL A 18 -11.95 13.46 5.04
N ASP A 19 -11.29 13.95 4.00
CA ASP A 19 -11.47 15.31 3.48
C ASP A 19 -12.15 15.26 2.11
N GLY A 20 -13.43 15.64 2.05
CA GLY A 20 -14.28 15.48 0.88
C GLY A 20 -14.42 14.01 0.46
N SER A 21 -13.72 13.63 -0.62
CA SER A 21 -13.62 12.25 -1.13
C SER A 21 -12.24 11.61 -0.91
N SER A 22 -11.35 12.27 -0.18
CA SER A 22 -9.97 11.83 0.03
C SER A 22 -9.77 11.28 1.43
N VAL A 23 -9.27 10.05 1.53
CA VAL A 23 -8.89 9.44 2.83
C VAL A 23 -7.50 9.96 3.23
N LYS A 24 -7.37 10.43 4.48
CA LYS A 24 -6.11 10.91 5.05
C LYS A 24 -5.32 9.73 5.62
N VAL A 25 -4.09 9.55 5.12
CA VAL A 25 -3.21 8.44 5.47
C VAL A 25 -1.85 8.96 5.94
N GLU A 26 -1.29 8.30 6.94
CA GLU A 26 0.05 8.57 7.46
C GLU A 26 0.96 7.37 7.19
N TYR A 27 2.17 7.65 6.73
CA TYR A 27 3.27 6.70 6.66
C TYR A 27 4.13 6.82 7.92
N TYR A 28 4.23 5.74 8.71
CA TYR A 28 4.92 5.77 9.99
C TYR A 28 5.79 4.52 10.18
N TYR A 29 6.76 4.60 11.10
CA TYR A 29 7.57 3.47 11.52
C TYR A 29 6.94 2.74 12.70
N ASN A 30 6.58 1.47 12.51
CA ASN A 30 6.08 0.59 13.57
C ASN A 30 7.26 -0.01 14.34
N HIS A 31 7.56 0.57 15.50
CA HIS A 31 8.67 0.12 16.36
C HIS A 31 8.52 -1.30 16.92
N LEU A 32 7.29 -1.84 17.03
CA LEU A 32 7.07 -3.20 17.54
C LEU A 32 7.48 -4.27 16.53
N ILE A 33 7.17 -4.03 15.25
CA ILE A 33 7.48 -4.98 14.17
C ILE A 33 8.80 -4.62 13.47
N GLY A 34 9.28 -3.39 13.60
CA GLY A 34 10.53 -2.93 13.03
C GLY A 34 10.46 -2.57 11.55
N ASN A 35 9.28 -2.19 11.05
CA ASN A 35 9.06 -1.80 9.65
C ASN A 35 8.11 -0.61 9.51
N THR A 36 7.95 -0.09 8.30
CA THR A 36 7.02 1.02 8.03
C THR A 36 5.64 0.52 7.62
N ALA A 37 4.60 1.28 7.95
CA ALA A 37 3.21 0.95 7.71
C ALA A 37 2.37 2.20 7.41
N LEU A 38 1.14 1.97 6.95
CA LEU A 38 0.12 3.00 6.74
C LEU A 38 -0.96 2.91 7.83
N ARG A 39 -1.45 4.07 8.27
CA ARG A 39 -2.63 4.19 9.14
C ARG A 39 -3.46 5.42 8.76
N LEU A 40 -4.70 5.48 9.25
CA LEU A 40 -5.52 6.69 9.13
C LEU A 40 -4.96 7.78 10.05
N THR A 41 -5.13 9.03 9.65
CA THR A 41 -4.73 10.19 10.43
C THR A 41 -5.74 11.33 10.32
N GLU A 42 -5.81 12.14 11.36
CA GLU A 42 -6.57 13.40 11.36
C GLU A 42 -5.79 14.54 10.67
N ASP A 43 -4.47 14.38 10.53
CA ASP A 43 -3.60 15.41 9.95
C ASP A 43 -3.81 15.53 8.44
N ALA A 44 -3.77 16.77 7.94
CA ALA A 44 -3.78 17.03 6.50
C ALA A 44 -2.47 16.52 5.87
N GLY A 45 -2.59 15.78 4.78
CA GLY A 45 -1.46 15.30 3.99
C GLY A 45 -1.23 16.12 2.72
N GLU A 46 -0.53 15.51 1.77
CA GLU A 46 -0.26 16.08 0.45
C GLU A 46 -0.76 15.14 -0.65
N PHE A 47 -0.95 15.68 -1.85
CA PHE A 47 -1.24 14.89 -3.05
C PHE A 47 0.05 14.63 -3.84
N GLN A 48 0.08 13.51 -4.57
CA GLN A 48 1.16 13.15 -5.48
C GLN A 48 0.60 13.03 -6.90
N ASP A 49 1.47 13.22 -7.90
CA ASP A 49 1.09 13.00 -9.30
C ASP A 49 0.72 11.52 -9.51
N LEU A 50 -0.51 11.29 -9.94
CA LEU A 50 -1.04 9.95 -10.17
C LEU A 50 -0.74 9.47 -11.59
N ILE A 51 -0.11 8.30 -11.69
CA ILE A 51 -0.03 7.50 -12.91
C ILE A 51 -0.66 6.12 -12.64
N THR A 52 -1.69 5.75 -13.41
CA THR A 52 -2.35 4.46 -13.24
C THR A 52 -1.56 3.34 -13.91
N TRP A 53 -1.83 2.09 -13.53
CA TRP A 53 -1.16 0.92 -14.10
C TRP A 53 -1.30 0.85 -15.63
N GLU A 54 -2.47 1.22 -16.15
CA GLU A 54 -2.79 1.23 -17.58
C GLU A 54 -2.07 2.35 -18.32
N GLN A 55 -1.82 3.48 -17.66
CA GLN A 55 -1.09 4.62 -18.22
C GLN A 55 0.42 4.36 -18.35
N LEU A 56 0.97 3.42 -17.58
CA LEU A 56 2.39 3.04 -17.69
C LEU A 56 2.73 2.48 -19.08
N SER A 57 4.00 2.62 -19.49
CA SER A 57 4.49 1.93 -20.68
C SER A 57 4.52 0.41 -20.44
N LYS A 58 4.50 -0.37 -21.53
CA LYS A 58 4.65 -1.83 -21.45
C LYS A 58 5.94 -2.22 -20.74
N LEU A 59 7.03 -1.50 -20.97
CA LEU A 59 8.32 -1.75 -20.34
C LEU A 59 8.27 -1.46 -18.84
N ALA A 60 7.66 -0.35 -18.43
CA ALA A 60 7.52 -0.01 -17.01
C ALA A 60 6.69 -1.07 -16.26
N ARG A 61 5.53 -1.48 -16.80
CA ARG A 61 4.75 -2.59 -16.22
C ARG A 61 5.57 -3.87 -16.12
N TYR A 62 6.29 -4.23 -17.19
CA TYR A 62 7.14 -5.42 -17.20
C TYR A 62 8.20 -5.36 -16.09
N SER A 63 8.90 -4.24 -15.95
CA SER A 63 9.90 -4.05 -14.89
C SER A 63 9.28 -4.15 -13.50
N LEU A 64 8.19 -3.43 -13.23
CA LEU A 64 7.51 -3.48 -11.92
C LEU A 64 7.06 -4.90 -11.55
N ASN A 65 6.68 -5.71 -12.55
CA ASN A 65 6.22 -7.08 -12.37
C ASN A 65 7.36 -8.11 -12.17
N HIS A 66 8.56 -7.86 -12.68
CA HIS A 66 9.65 -8.85 -12.69
C HIS A 66 10.87 -8.46 -11.83
N THR A 67 10.94 -7.22 -11.37
CA THR A 67 11.95 -6.79 -10.38
C THR A 67 11.76 -7.55 -9.07
N ASP A 68 12.86 -8.02 -8.49
CA ASP A 68 12.89 -8.43 -7.09
C ASP A 68 12.97 -7.18 -6.23
N TRP A 69 11.96 -6.99 -5.37
CA TRP A 69 11.80 -5.79 -4.54
C TRP A 69 12.32 -6.01 -3.12
N ASP A 70 12.67 -7.24 -2.77
CA ASP A 70 13.26 -7.57 -1.49
C ASP A 70 14.78 -7.68 -1.66
N ASP A 71 15.50 -6.68 -1.14
CA ASP A 71 16.95 -6.63 -1.18
C ASP A 71 17.61 -7.31 0.03
N THR A 72 16.81 -7.89 0.92
CA THR A 72 17.31 -8.57 2.12
C THR A 72 17.84 -9.97 1.78
N LEU A 73 18.78 -10.46 2.59
CA LEU A 73 19.31 -11.81 2.43
C LEU A 73 18.18 -12.84 2.50
N PHE A 74 18.10 -13.68 1.46
CA PHE A 74 17.10 -14.76 1.32
C PHE A 74 15.64 -14.27 1.28
N ASN A 75 15.40 -13.03 0.84
CA ASN A 75 14.07 -12.42 0.72
C ASN A 75 13.30 -12.47 2.05
N ALA A 76 13.99 -12.12 3.14
CA ALA A 76 13.50 -12.21 4.50
C ALA A 76 12.41 -11.16 4.82
N ALA A 77 12.37 -10.03 4.09
CA ALA A 77 11.38 -8.98 4.31
C ALA A 77 10.05 -9.24 3.57
N GLY A 78 10.06 -10.10 2.55
CA GLY A 78 8.90 -10.43 1.72
C GLY A 78 8.32 -9.24 0.95
N VAL A 79 9.14 -8.22 0.65
CA VAL A 79 8.68 -7.00 -0.04
C VAL A 79 8.27 -7.33 -1.47
N LYS A 80 7.05 -6.94 -1.86
CA LYS A 80 6.50 -7.17 -3.20
C LYS A 80 5.88 -5.88 -3.74
N MET A 81 5.98 -5.67 -5.05
CA MET A 81 5.20 -4.64 -5.73
C MET A 81 3.70 -4.96 -5.60
N PRO A 82 2.88 -4.10 -4.99
CA PRO A 82 1.47 -4.43 -4.70
C PRO A 82 0.59 -4.52 -5.95
N LEU A 83 1.00 -3.91 -7.06
CA LEU A 83 0.27 -3.95 -8.33
C LEU A 83 0.77 -5.03 -9.30
N LYS A 84 1.72 -5.88 -8.88
CA LYS A 84 2.23 -6.97 -9.72
C LYS A 84 1.17 -8.06 -9.91
N ASP A 85 1.21 -8.71 -11.06
CA ASP A 85 0.30 -9.80 -11.43
C ASP A 85 0.34 -10.92 -10.36
N GLY A 86 -0.83 -11.44 -10.00
CA GLY A 86 -1.02 -12.42 -8.93
C GLY A 86 -0.96 -11.85 -7.51
N VAL A 87 -0.13 -10.83 -7.26
CA VAL A 87 -0.06 -10.15 -5.94
C VAL A 87 -1.24 -9.21 -5.75
N PHE A 88 -1.63 -8.48 -6.81
CA PHE A 88 -2.73 -7.52 -6.72
C PHE A 88 -4.05 -8.17 -6.29
N GLU A 89 -4.42 -9.29 -6.90
CA GLU A 89 -5.65 -10.04 -6.56
C GLU A 89 -5.61 -10.58 -5.13
N GLU A 90 -4.48 -11.15 -4.71
CA GLU A 90 -4.26 -11.61 -3.32
C GLU A 90 -4.41 -10.45 -2.31
N LEU A 91 -3.92 -9.27 -2.64
CA LEU A 91 -4.05 -8.09 -1.79
C LEU A 91 -5.50 -7.57 -1.74
N LEU A 92 -6.25 -7.63 -2.84
CA LEU A 92 -7.66 -7.27 -2.84
C LEU A 92 -8.47 -8.17 -1.90
N GLU A 93 -8.24 -9.49 -1.94
CA GLU A 93 -8.88 -10.44 -1.04
C GLU A 93 -8.53 -10.15 0.43
N LYS A 94 -7.24 -9.90 0.72
CA LYS A 94 -6.77 -9.58 2.08
C LYS A 94 -7.25 -8.24 2.61
N ALA A 95 -7.48 -7.28 1.72
CA ALA A 95 -7.93 -5.93 2.07
C ALA A 95 -9.45 -5.80 2.13
N TRP A 96 -10.19 -6.84 1.72
CA TRP A 96 -11.65 -6.84 1.67
C TRP A 96 -12.25 -6.62 3.07
N PRO A 97 -13.05 -5.54 3.28
CA PRO A 97 -13.42 -5.14 4.64
C PRO A 97 -14.90 -5.43 4.99
N PHE A 98 -15.54 -6.41 4.32
CA PHE A 98 -16.95 -6.80 4.50
C PHE A 98 -17.11 -8.32 4.64
#